data_AF-A0AB38NY25-F1
#
_entry.id   AF-A0AB38NY25-F1
#
_cell.length_a   1.000
_cell.length_b   1.000
_cell.length_c   1.000
_cell.angle_alpha   90.00
_cell.angle_beta   90.00
_cell.angle_gamma   90.00
#
_symmetry.space_group_name_H-M   'P 1'
#
loop_
_entity.id
_entity.type
_entity.pdbx_description
1 polymer ?
#
loop_
_entity_poly.entity_id
_entity_poly.type
_entity_poly.pdbx_seq_one_letter_code
_entity_poly.pdbx_strand_id
1 'polypeptide(L)'
;MEAIWQDLLAFLETLPRSVRSRPQLSDGLQTLMQGAWLHASLAGETHIRSQHLLMAIVEKPSLLRCDGLWPLTTTGQSQLARLRGLLDTQSDEREEVQQEEELTKSDEVEFVGRPVNADIKEGELSPALQNALDKFTLDVTARARDGKIDPVFGRDNEIRQMVDILSRRRKNNPILVGEPGVGKTALVEGLALRITGGNVPESLKPVAVRTLDLGLLQAGAGVKGEFEQRLKNIIEAVQQSPLPVLLFIDEAHTIIGAGNQAGGADAANLLKPALARGELRTIAATTWSEYKQYFERDAALERRFQMVKVDEPDDDTACL
;
A
#
# COMPACT_ATOMS: atom_id res chain seq x y z
N MET A 1 -28.88 -25.33 -6.29
CA MET A 1 -27.85 -24.43 -6.83
C MET A 1 -27.40 -24.87 -8.21
N GLU A 2 -26.95 -26.12 -8.38
CA GLU A 2 -26.43 -26.61 -9.67
C GLU A 2 -27.45 -26.56 -10.83
N ALA A 3 -28.73 -26.90 -10.57
CA ALA A 3 -29.79 -26.79 -11.57
C ALA A 3 -30.04 -25.33 -12.04
N ILE A 4 -30.16 -24.39 -11.10
CA ILE A 4 -30.35 -22.95 -11.39
C ILE A 4 -29.17 -22.42 -12.23
N TRP A 5 -27.96 -22.85 -11.90
CA TRP A 5 -26.74 -22.48 -12.63
C TRP A 5 -26.74 -23.02 -14.06
N GLN A 6 -27.11 -24.29 -14.24
CA GLN A 6 -27.21 -24.91 -15.57
C GLN A 6 -28.30 -24.25 -16.42
N ASP A 7 -29.45 -23.93 -15.84
CA ASP A 7 -30.54 -23.26 -16.53
C ASP A 7 -30.15 -21.84 -16.99
N LEU A 8 -29.39 -21.11 -16.17
CA LEU A 8 -28.83 -19.81 -16.54
C LEU A 8 -27.85 -19.90 -17.71
N LEU A 9 -26.92 -20.87 -17.66
CA LEU A 9 -25.96 -21.09 -18.74
C LEU A 9 -26.67 -21.48 -20.04
N ALA A 10 -27.62 -22.40 -19.97
CA ALA A 10 -28.43 -22.80 -21.12
C ALA A 10 -29.18 -21.60 -21.70
N PHE A 11 -29.77 -20.74 -20.87
CA PHE A 11 -30.42 -19.52 -21.33
C PHE A 11 -29.44 -18.56 -22.03
N LEU A 12 -28.25 -18.33 -21.45
CA LEU A 12 -27.23 -17.48 -22.07
C LEU A 12 -26.76 -18.00 -23.43
N GLU A 13 -26.69 -19.33 -23.61
CA GLU A 13 -26.32 -19.94 -24.89
C GLU A 13 -27.37 -19.70 -25.99
N THR A 14 -28.65 -19.51 -25.62
CA THR A 14 -29.72 -19.18 -26.57
C THR A 14 -29.67 -17.72 -27.05
N LEU A 15 -28.92 -16.85 -26.37
CA LEU A 15 -28.86 -15.44 -26.72
C LEU A 15 -27.99 -15.19 -27.97
N PRO A 16 -28.36 -14.22 -28.81
CA PRO A 16 -27.60 -13.89 -30.01
C PRO A 16 -26.20 -13.38 -29.65
N ARG A 17 -25.16 -13.99 -30.23
CA ARG A 17 -23.74 -13.68 -29.97
C ARG A 17 -23.19 -12.51 -30.81
N SER A 18 -23.98 -11.98 -31.75
CA SER A 18 -23.54 -10.88 -32.62
C SER A 18 -23.98 -9.52 -32.09
N VAL A 19 -23.03 -8.73 -31.59
CA VAL A 19 -23.28 -7.35 -31.19
C VAL A 19 -23.15 -6.44 -32.42
N ARG A 20 -24.27 -5.93 -32.93
CA ARG A 20 -24.29 -5.00 -34.09
C ARG A 20 -24.33 -3.52 -33.69
N SER A 21 -24.51 -3.23 -32.40
CA SER A 21 -24.66 -1.88 -31.84
C SER A 21 -23.90 -1.76 -30.53
N ARG A 22 -23.64 -0.54 -30.06
CA ARG A 22 -23.07 -0.34 -28.73
C ARG A 22 -23.94 -1.03 -27.67
N PRO A 23 -23.35 -1.74 -26.70
CA PRO A 23 -24.10 -2.36 -25.61
C PRO A 23 -24.85 -1.29 -24.80
N GLN A 24 -26.10 -1.58 -24.45
CA GLN A 24 -26.96 -0.71 -23.64
C GLN A 24 -27.72 -1.56 -22.63
N LEU A 25 -28.12 -0.94 -21.51
CA LEU A 25 -28.95 -1.59 -20.50
C LEU A 25 -30.37 -1.79 -21.04
N SER A 26 -30.90 -3.01 -20.94
CA SER A 26 -32.29 -3.29 -21.30
C SER A 26 -33.27 -2.61 -20.33
N ASP A 27 -34.47 -2.28 -20.80
CA ASP A 27 -35.53 -1.69 -19.96
C ASP A 27 -35.88 -2.56 -18.75
N GLY A 28 -35.81 -3.89 -18.91
CA GLY A 28 -36.03 -4.84 -17.82
C GLY A 28 -34.97 -4.73 -16.73
N LEU A 29 -33.69 -4.59 -17.13
CA LEU A 29 -32.59 -4.40 -16.18
C LEU A 29 -32.67 -3.03 -15.50
N GLN A 30 -33.03 -1.97 -16.22
CA GLN A 30 -33.24 -0.64 -15.63
C GLN A 30 -34.37 -0.66 -14.60
N THR A 31 -35.50 -1.30 -14.93
CA THR A 31 -36.64 -1.46 -14.02
C THR A 31 -36.26 -2.26 -12.78
N LEU A 32 -35.45 -3.30 -12.95
CA LEU A 32 -34.95 -4.11 -11.85
C LEU A 32 -34.05 -3.29 -10.91
N MET A 33 -33.10 -2.53 -11.46
CA MET A 33 -32.20 -1.67 -10.68
C MET A 33 -32.98 -0.58 -9.91
N GLN A 34 -33.99 0.02 -10.52
CA GLN A 34 -34.86 1.00 -9.85
C GLN A 34 -35.63 0.37 -8.68
N GLY A 35 -36.17 -0.84 -8.86
CA GLY A 35 -36.84 -1.57 -7.79
C GLY A 35 -35.89 -1.94 -6.65
N ALA A 36 -34.68 -2.41 -6.98
CA ALA A 36 -33.66 -2.74 -5.99
C ALA A 36 -33.19 -1.48 -5.22
N TRP A 37 -33.03 -0.35 -5.90
CA TRP A 37 -32.72 0.93 -5.25
C TRP A 37 -33.81 1.37 -4.27
N LEU A 38 -35.08 1.19 -4.63
CA LEU A 38 -36.19 1.50 -3.73
C LEU A 38 -36.11 0.67 -2.44
N HIS A 39 -35.83 -0.64 -2.54
CA HIS A 39 -35.66 -1.52 -1.39
C HIS A 39 -34.45 -1.13 -0.53
N ALA A 40 -33.31 -0.81 -1.15
CA ALA A 40 -32.12 -0.34 -0.43
C ALA A 40 -32.36 0.98 0.30
N SER A 41 -32.99 1.94 -0.39
CA SER A 41 -33.32 3.27 0.15
C SER A 41 -34.29 3.18 1.34
N LEU A 42 -35.33 2.35 1.25
CA LEU A 42 -36.26 2.09 2.35
C LEU A 42 -35.59 1.46 3.57
N ALA A 43 -34.51 0.71 3.35
CA ALA A 43 -33.73 0.09 4.40
C ALA A 43 -32.62 0.99 4.99
N GLY A 44 -32.46 2.22 4.49
CA GLY A 44 -31.42 3.15 4.92
C GLY A 44 -30.03 2.83 4.36
N GLU A 45 -29.94 1.99 3.33
CA GLU A 45 -28.68 1.60 2.70
C GLU A 45 -28.31 2.54 1.54
N THR A 46 -27.02 2.80 1.37
CA THR A 46 -26.50 3.67 0.29
C THR A 46 -26.08 2.92 -0.97
N HIS A 47 -26.10 1.58 -0.94
CA HIS A 47 -25.63 0.72 -2.03
C HIS A 47 -26.64 -0.40 -2.35
N ILE A 48 -26.74 -0.78 -3.62
CA ILE A 48 -27.57 -1.92 -4.05
C ILE A 48 -26.77 -3.21 -3.91
N ARG A 49 -27.20 -4.06 -2.98
CA ARG A 49 -26.73 -5.44 -2.80
C ARG A 49 -27.65 -6.49 -3.45
N SER A 50 -27.14 -7.70 -3.68
CA SER A 50 -27.84 -8.87 -4.23
C SER A 50 -29.17 -9.16 -3.54
N GLN A 51 -29.30 -8.92 -2.23
CA GLN A 51 -30.55 -9.07 -1.52
C GLN A 51 -31.67 -8.16 -2.06
N HIS A 52 -31.35 -6.92 -2.41
CA HIS A 52 -32.32 -5.96 -2.94
C HIS A 52 -32.73 -6.31 -4.36
N LEU A 53 -31.80 -6.86 -5.15
CA LEU A 53 -32.10 -7.40 -6.47
C LEU A 53 -33.05 -8.60 -6.36
N LEU A 54 -32.80 -9.50 -5.40
CA LEU A 54 -33.68 -10.65 -5.15
C LEU A 54 -35.08 -10.20 -4.71
N MET A 55 -35.17 -9.20 -3.82
CA MET A 55 -36.46 -8.61 -3.41
C MET A 55 -37.22 -8.02 -4.60
N ALA A 56 -36.54 -7.27 -5.48
CA ALA A 56 -37.14 -6.69 -6.68
C ALA A 56 -37.60 -7.75 -7.69
N ILE A 57 -36.84 -8.86 -7.83
CA ILE A 57 -37.20 -10.01 -8.66
C ILE A 57 -38.44 -10.72 -8.14
N VAL A 58 -38.53 -10.95 -6.83
CA VAL A 58 -39.70 -11.59 -6.20
C VAL A 58 -40.95 -10.72 -6.33
N GLU A 59 -40.79 -9.40 -6.25
CA GLU A 59 -41.90 -8.45 -6.45
C GLU A 59 -42.41 -8.43 -7.90
N LYS A 60 -41.49 -8.51 -8.88
CA LYS A 60 -41.82 -8.51 -10.31
C LYS A 60 -41.16 -9.69 -11.04
N PRO A 61 -41.71 -10.92 -10.90
CA PRO A 61 -41.16 -12.12 -11.53
C PRO A 61 -41.06 -12.02 -13.06
N SER A 62 -41.91 -11.21 -13.70
CA SER A 62 -41.92 -10.97 -15.15
C SER A 62 -40.64 -10.35 -15.70
N LEU A 63 -39.76 -9.83 -14.84
CA LEU A 63 -38.45 -9.31 -15.24
C LEU A 63 -37.45 -10.45 -15.52
N LEU A 64 -37.67 -11.65 -14.99
CA LEU A 64 -36.87 -12.82 -15.30
C LEU A 64 -37.31 -13.41 -16.64
N ARG A 65 -36.36 -13.53 -17.56
CA ARG A 65 -36.58 -14.15 -18.87
C ARG A 65 -36.22 -15.64 -18.91
N CYS A 66 -35.57 -16.14 -17.86
CA CYS A 66 -35.15 -17.53 -17.73
C CYS A 66 -36.14 -18.26 -16.82
N ASP A 67 -36.91 -19.18 -17.39
CA ASP A 67 -37.94 -19.93 -16.66
C ASP A 67 -37.36 -20.84 -15.56
N GLY A 68 -36.12 -21.29 -15.71
CA GLY A 68 -35.39 -22.09 -14.71
C GLY A 68 -35.11 -21.37 -13.39
N LEU A 69 -35.33 -20.05 -13.33
CA LEU A 69 -35.15 -19.24 -12.12
C LEU A 69 -36.36 -19.22 -11.19
N TRP A 70 -37.44 -19.95 -11.52
CA TRP A 70 -38.65 -20.03 -10.70
C TRP A 70 -38.39 -20.42 -9.22
N PRO A 71 -37.36 -21.20 -8.82
CA PRO A 71 -37.12 -21.48 -7.41
C PRO A 71 -36.82 -20.21 -6.61
N LEU A 72 -36.21 -19.19 -7.23
CA LEU A 72 -35.92 -17.91 -6.58
C LEU A 72 -37.21 -17.10 -6.30
N THR A 73 -38.24 -17.29 -7.11
CA THR A 73 -39.54 -16.59 -6.96
C THR A 73 -40.53 -17.33 -6.06
N THR A 74 -40.19 -18.55 -5.61
CA THR A 74 -41.00 -19.28 -4.61
C THR A 74 -40.90 -18.69 -3.21
N THR A 75 -39.83 -17.95 -2.91
CA THR A 75 -39.62 -17.35 -1.59
C THR A 75 -40.40 -16.03 -1.53
N GLY A 76 -41.42 -15.96 -0.68
CA GLY A 76 -42.22 -14.75 -0.52
C GLY A 76 -41.45 -13.60 0.13
N GLN A 77 -41.89 -12.36 -0.09
CA GLN A 77 -41.24 -11.16 0.48
C GLN A 77 -41.10 -11.22 2.01
N SER A 78 -42.07 -11.78 2.72
CA SER A 78 -42.04 -11.92 4.19
C SER A 78 -40.98 -12.92 4.66
N GLN A 79 -40.71 -13.96 3.87
CA GLN A 79 -39.65 -14.93 4.18
C GLN A 79 -38.28 -14.33 3.90
N LEU A 80 -38.11 -13.59 2.80
CA LEU A 80 -36.87 -12.86 2.51
C LEU A 80 -36.56 -11.83 3.60
N ALA A 81 -37.56 -11.06 4.04
CA ALA A 81 -37.38 -10.10 5.14
C ALA A 81 -36.92 -10.77 6.44
N ARG A 82 -37.42 -11.98 6.73
CA ARG A 82 -37.02 -12.75 7.92
C ARG A 82 -35.61 -13.35 7.79
N LEU A 83 -35.22 -13.73 6.58
CA LEU A 83 -33.90 -14.29 6.30
C LEU A 83 -32.82 -13.22 6.11
N ARG A 84 -33.19 -11.94 6.05
CA ARG A 84 -32.29 -10.81 5.81
C ARG A 84 -31.02 -10.85 6.67
N GLY A 85 -31.15 -11.00 7.99
CA GLY A 85 -30.00 -11.05 8.88
C GLY A 85 -29.04 -12.23 8.58
N LEU A 86 -29.58 -13.38 8.17
CA LEU A 86 -28.75 -14.53 7.77
C LEU A 86 -28.07 -14.28 6.42
N LEU A 87 -28.79 -13.71 5.46
CA LEU A 87 -28.26 -13.33 4.15
C LEU A 87 -27.15 -12.29 4.29
N ASP A 88 -27.32 -11.28 5.14
CA ASP A 88 -26.29 -10.27 5.40
C ASP A 88 -25.01 -10.90 6.01
N THR A 89 -25.17 -11.83 6.96
CA THR A 89 -24.00 -12.50 7.59
C THR A 89 -23.24 -13.44 6.65
N GLN A 90 -23.94 -14.10 5.72
CA GLN A 90 -23.34 -15.07 4.79
C GLN A 90 -22.95 -14.47 3.44
N SER A 91 -23.38 -13.24 3.15
CA SER A 91 -23.07 -12.57 1.90
C SER A 91 -21.59 -12.19 1.82
N ASP A 92 -21.02 -12.38 0.63
CA ASP A 92 -19.70 -11.86 0.25
C ASP A 92 -19.75 -10.34 -0.01
N GLU A 93 -20.96 -9.75 -0.09
CA GLU A 93 -21.19 -8.31 -0.24
C GLU A 93 -21.29 -7.57 1.10
N ARG A 94 -20.96 -8.23 2.23
CA ARG A 94 -20.90 -7.57 3.54
C ARG A 94 -19.74 -6.56 3.56
N GLU A 95 -19.91 -5.47 4.30
CA GLU A 95 -18.92 -4.37 4.33
C GLU A 95 -17.51 -4.87 4.67
N GLU A 96 -17.38 -5.83 5.59
CA GLU A 96 -16.08 -6.42 5.96
C GLU A 96 -15.42 -7.16 4.79
N VAL A 97 -16.17 -7.98 4.02
CA VAL A 97 -15.63 -8.73 2.88
C VAL A 97 -15.44 -7.81 1.68
N GLN A 98 -16.30 -6.82 1.48
CA GLN A 98 -16.09 -5.82 0.44
C GLN A 98 -14.91 -4.92 0.75
N GLN A 99 -14.62 -4.62 2.02
CA GLN A 99 -13.38 -3.96 2.42
C GLN A 99 -12.18 -4.87 2.16
N GLU A 100 -12.22 -6.14 2.55
CA GLU A 100 -11.16 -7.13 2.23
C GLU A 100 -10.98 -7.37 0.71
N GLU A 101 -12.07 -7.35 -0.05
CA GLU A 101 -12.09 -7.47 -1.51
C GLU A 101 -11.64 -6.19 -2.20
N GLU A 102 -12.00 -5.01 -1.71
CA GLU A 102 -11.47 -3.73 -2.21
C GLU A 102 -9.96 -3.62 -1.90
N LEU A 103 -9.52 -4.13 -0.75
CA LEU A 103 -8.10 -4.27 -0.36
C LEU A 103 -7.32 -5.25 -1.25
N THR A 104 -8.00 -6.18 -1.93
CA THR A 104 -7.37 -7.19 -2.82
C THR A 104 -7.60 -6.92 -4.31
N LYS A 105 -8.70 -6.28 -4.71
CA LYS A 105 -9.03 -5.86 -6.08
C LYS A 105 -8.45 -4.50 -6.45
N SER A 106 -8.02 -3.67 -5.49
CA SER A 106 -7.26 -2.44 -5.80
C SER A 106 -5.92 -2.71 -6.49
N ASP A 107 -5.47 -3.98 -6.56
CA ASP A 107 -4.32 -4.43 -7.34
C ASP A 107 -4.63 -4.58 -8.85
N GLU A 108 -5.91 -4.56 -9.29
CA GLU A 108 -6.30 -4.79 -10.69
C GLU A 108 -7.29 -3.74 -11.26
N VAL A 109 -6.70 -2.77 -11.98
CA VAL A 109 -7.20 -2.07 -13.18
C VAL A 109 -7.93 -0.69 -13.07
N GLU A 110 -7.34 0.24 -13.82
CA GLU A 110 -7.84 1.45 -14.50
C GLU A 110 -8.47 2.62 -13.72
N PHE A 111 -7.73 3.72 -13.83
CA PHE A 111 -8.11 5.11 -13.64
C PHE A 111 -9.30 5.51 -14.53
N VAL A 112 -10.53 5.13 -14.17
CA VAL A 112 -11.72 5.80 -14.68
C VAL A 112 -12.06 6.93 -13.72
N GLY A 113 -11.84 8.15 -14.20
CA GLY A 113 -11.88 9.39 -13.43
C GLY A 113 -13.02 9.47 -12.43
N ARG A 114 -12.66 9.64 -11.16
CA ARG A 114 -13.60 10.08 -10.12
C ARG A 114 -13.77 11.61 -10.17
N PRO A 115 -14.99 12.11 -9.89
CA PRO A 115 -15.32 13.52 -9.99
C PRO A 115 -14.64 14.34 -8.89
N VAL A 116 -14.44 15.62 -9.21
CA VAL A 116 -13.61 16.63 -8.52
C VAL A 116 -14.02 16.98 -7.08
N ASN A 117 -14.98 16.29 -6.44
CA ASN A 117 -15.46 16.68 -5.11
C ASN A 117 -15.58 15.48 -4.15
N ALA A 118 -14.44 14.95 -3.70
CA ALA A 118 -14.38 14.24 -2.42
C ALA A 118 -13.50 15.09 -1.50
N ASP A 119 -14.13 15.71 -0.50
CA ASP A 119 -13.48 16.55 0.49
C ASP A 119 -12.37 15.77 1.20
N ILE A 120 -11.14 15.97 0.76
CA ILE A 120 -9.95 15.55 1.50
C ILE A 120 -9.89 16.46 2.73
N LYS A 121 -10.13 15.90 3.91
CA LYS A 121 -9.80 16.60 5.16
C LYS A 121 -8.30 16.89 5.14
N GLU A 122 -7.94 18.17 5.16
CA GLU A 122 -6.56 18.63 5.20
C GLU A 122 -5.84 17.99 6.40
N GLY A 123 -4.84 17.14 6.11
CA GLY A 123 -3.94 16.56 7.11
C GLY A 123 -3.91 15.04 7.20
N GLU A 124 -4.77 14.31 6.49
CA GLU A 124 -4.74 12.84 6.48
C GLU A 124 -4.24 12.31 5.12
N LEU A 125 -3.23 11.43 5.15
CA LEU A 125 -2.83 10.62 4.01
C LEU A 125 -4.05 9.84 3.51
N SER A 126 -4.15 9.62 2.18
CA SER A 126 -5.19 8.73 1.69
C SER A 126 -5.04 7.37 2.40
N PRO A 127 -6.14 6.74 2.86
CA PRO A 127 -6.06 5.48 3.59
C PRO A 127 -5.25 4.41 2.85
N ALA A 128 -5.31 4.42 1.52
CA ALA A 128 -4.54 3.54 0.64
C ALA A 128 -3.01 3.77 0.71
N LEU A 129 -2.56 5.03 0.72
CA LEU A 129 -1.13 5.34 0.80
C LEU A 129 -0.58 5.11 2.21
N GLN A 130 -1.38 5.41 3.24
CA GLN A 130 -1.03 5.09 4.62
C GLN A 130 -0.86 3.57 4.81
N ASN A 131 -1.81 2.77 4.30
CA ASN A 131 -1.72 1.30 4.33
C ASN A 131 -0.53 0.76 3.53
N ALA A 132 -0.21 1.33 2.36
CA ALA A 132 0.97 0.92 1.60
C ALA A 132 2.27 1.19 2.37
N LEU A 133 2.37 2.34 3.04
CA LEU A 133 3.51 2.66 3.89
C LEU A 133 3.58 1.70 5.08
N ASP A 134 2.47 1.46 5.78
CA ASP A 134 2.44 0.59 6.96
C ASP A 134 2.67 -0.91 6.64
N LYS A 135 2.30 -1.37 5.44
CA LYS A 135 2.47 -2.77 5.02
C LYS A 135 3.92 -3.12 4.63
N PHE A 136 4.63 -2.20 3.98
CA PHE A 136 5.97 -2.44 3.44
C PHE A 136 7.08 -1.72 4.21
N THR A 137 6.72 -0.95 5.24
CA THR A 137 7.69 -0.30 6.11
C THR A 137 7.37 -0.52 7.58
N LEU A 138 8.41 -0.51 8.39
CA LEU A 138 8.33 -0.66 9.83
C LEU A 138 8.64 0.67 10.51
N ASP A 139 7.72 1.15 11.37
CA ASP A 139 7.89 2.40 12.12
C ASP A 139 8.83 2.24 13.31
N VAL A 140 10.10 2.59 13.10
CA VAL A 140 11.15 2.53 14.11
C VAL A 140 10.90 3.59 15.18
N THR A 141 10.39 4.76 14.81
CA THR A 141 10.04 5.80 15.77
C THR A 141 8.88 5.40 16.70
N ALA A 142 7.87 4.70 16.20
CA ALA A 142 6.80 4.16 17.03
C ALA A 142 7.33 3.09 17.99
N ARG A 143 8.18 2.17 17.49
CA ARG A 143 8.85 1.17 18.35
C ARG A 143 9.72 1.80 19.44
N ALA A 144 10.43 2.90 19.14
CA ALA A 144 11.18 3.67 20.12
C ALA A 144 10.27 4.27 21.20
N ARG A 145 9.10 4.82 20.83
CA ARG A 145 8.12 5.37 21.79
C ARG A 145 7.54 4.27 22.68
N ASP A 146 7.31 3.09 22.13
CA ASP A 146 6.81 1.92 22.85
C ASP A 146 7.87 1.26 23.76
N GLY A 147 9.13 1.73 23.76
CA GLY A 147 10.22 1.11 24.51
C GLY A 147 10.64 -0.27 23.99
N LYS A 148 10.34 -0.58 22.71
CA LYS A 148 10.67 -1.85 22.03
C LYS A 148 12.03 -1.83 21.32
N ILE A 149 12.87 -0.85 21.64
CA ILE A 149 14.20 -0.67 21.07
C ILE A 149 15.18 -0.59 22.23
N ASP A 150 16.20 -1.44 22.19
CA ASP A 150 17.24 -1.47 23.20
C ASP A 150 18.15 -0.23 23.08
N PRO A 151 18.68 0.29 24.19
CA PRO A 151 19.61 1.41 24.17
C PRO A 151 20.87 1.03 23.39
N VAL A 152 21.28 1.92 22.49
CA VAL A 152 22.45 1.73 21.62
C VAL A 152 23.67 2.37 22.27
N PHE A 153 24.69 1.58 22.58
CA PHE A 153 25.93 2.03 23.21
C PHE A 153 27.08 2.14 22.21
N GLY A 154 28.06 3.00 22.50
CA GLY A 154 29.30 3.11 21.71
C GLY A 154 29.17 3.70 20.31
N ARG A 155 27.98 4.16 19.91
CA ARG A 155 27.67 4.66 18.56
C ARG A 155 27.27 6.13 18.49
N ASP A 156 27.60 6.89 19.54
CA ASP A 156 27.15 8.28 19.68
C ASP A 156 27.67 9.21 18.59
N ASN A 157 28.90 8.96 18.11
CA ASN A 157 29.57 9.80 17.12
C ASN A 157 28.91 9.65 15.74
N GLU A 158 28.64 8.42 15.33
CA GLU A 158 27.96 8.10 14.07
C GLU A 158 26.51 8.62 14.08
N ILE A 159 25.79 8.45 15.20
CA ILE A 159 24.43 8.99 15.33
C ILE A 159 24.44 10.52 15.29
N ARG A 160 25.42 11.19 15.94
CA ARG A 160 25.58 12.67 15.83
C ARG A 160 25.86 13.08 14.39
N GLN A 161 26.75 12.38 13.71
CA GLN A 161 27.07 12.65 12.31
C GLN A 161 25.84 12.50 11.40
N MET A 162 25.02 11.47 11.62
CA MET A 162 23.75 11.30 10.90
C MET A 162 22.80 12.47 11.14
N VAL A 163 22.60 12.89 12.40
CA VAL A 163 21.75 14.04 12.76
C VAL A 163 22.25 15.32 12.07
N ASP A 164 23.56 15.54 12.06
CA ASP A 164 24.18 16.69 11.40
C ASP A 164 23.98 16.66 9.89
N ILE A 165 24.06 15.49 9.25
CA ILE A 165 23.82 15.31 7.82
C ILE A 165 22.36 15.60 7.48
N LEU A 166 21.43 15.01 8.22
CA LEU A 166 19.98 15.16 7.99
C LEU A 166 19.50 16.61 8.16
N SER A 167 20.22 17.42 8.93
CA SER A 167 19.92 18.83 9.16
C SER A 167 20.47 19.77 8.07
N ARG A 168 21.26 19.28 7.11
CA ARG A 168 21.86 20.09 6.04
C ARG A 168 20.87 20.39 4.92
N ARG A 169 21.16 21.45 4.16
CA ARG A 169 20.42 21.79 2.92
C ARG A 169 20.86 21.00 1.69
N ARG A 170 22.10 20.49 1.67
CA ARG A 170 22.69 19.73 0.57
C ARG A 170 23.38 18.49 1.13
N LYS A 171 23.39 17.41 0.33
CA LYS A 171 23.89 16.09 0.74
C LYS A 171 23.30 15.67 2.09
N ASN A 172 21.98 15.76 2.19
CA ASN A 172 21.22 15.57 3.42
C ASN A 172 20.70 14.13 3.59
N ASN A 173 21.16 13.20 2.76
CA ASN A 173 20.86 11.78 2.89
C ASN A 173 22.12 11.06 3.38
N PRO A 174 22.18 10.56 4.62
CA PRO A 174 23.33 9.78 5.07
C PRO A 174 23.38 8.41 4.39
N ILE A 175 24.58 7.95 4.05
CA ILE A 175 24.83 6.57 3.61
C ILE A 175 25.84 5.92 4.57
N LEU A 176 25.38 4.90 5.29
CA LEU A 176 26.14 4.09 6.24
C LEU A 176 26.95 3.06 5.46
N VAL A 177 28.28 3.21 5.49
CA VAL A 177 29.21 2.33 4.78
C VAL A 177 30.08 1.59 5.78
N GLY A 178 30.01 0.26 5.77
CA GLY A 178 30.74 -0.63 6.67
C GLY A 178 30.57 -2.10 6.29
N GLU A 179 31.26 -3.01 6.94
CA GLU A 179 31.09 -4.45 6.70
C GLU A 179 29.71 -4.94 7.20
N PRO A 180 29.21 -6.08 6.70
CA PRO A 180 28.01 -6.71 7.25
C PRO A 180 28.19 -7.05 8.74
N GLY A 181 27.15 -6.88 9.56
CA GLY A 181 27.20 -7.25 10.97
C GLY A 181 27.74 -6.18 11.93
N VAL A 182 28.28 -5.06 11.44
CA VAL A 182 28.79 -3.97 12.31
C VAL A 182 27.69 -3.18 13.05
N GLY A 183 26.40 -3.52 12.86
CA GLY A 183 25.29 -2.87 13.56
C GLY A 183 24.76 -1.58 12.91
N LYS A 184 24.72 -1.51 11.56
CA LYS A 184 24.14 -0.37 10.84
C LYS A 184 22.66 -0.13 11.18
N THR A 185 21.89 -1.20 11.37
CA THR A 185 20.49 -1.14 11.80
C THR A 185 20.37 -0.53 13.20
N ALA A 186 21.28 -0.87 14.11
CA ALA A 186 21.31 -0.30 15.46
C ALA A 186 21.56 1.23 15.44
N LEU A 187 22.30 1.76 14.45
CA LEU A 187 22.45 3.22 14.30
C LEU A 187 21.12 3.93 13.98
N VAL A 188 20.27 3.29 13.18
CA VAL A 188 18.95 3.81 12.80
C VAL A 188 18.00 3.76 13.99
N GLU A 189 18.04 2.66 14.74
CA GLU A 189 17.30 2.51 16.00
C GLU A 189 17.74 3.54 17.05
N GLY A 190 19.05 3.76 17.20
CA GLY A 190 19.62 4.81 18.06
C GLY A 190 19.22 6.22 17.62
N LEU A 191 19.14 6.48 16.31
CA LEU A 191 18.60 7.74 15.80
C LEU A 191 17.13 7.92 16.19
N ALA A 192 16.31 6.87 16.04
CA ALA A 192 14.90 6.91 16.41
C ALA A 192 14.71 7.20 17.91
N LEU A 193 15.51 6.58 18.78
CA LEU A 193 15.54 6.87 20.22
C LEU A 193 15.89 8.34 20.52
N ARG A 194 16.83 8.95 19.79
CA ARG A 194 17.15 10.37 19.97
C ARG A 194 16.04 11.29 19.50
N ILE A 195 15.35 10.94 18.41
CA ILE A 195 14.20 11.71 17.91
C ILE A 195 13.06 11.65 18.92
N THR A 196 12.71 10.47 19.44
CA THR A 196 11.64 10.31 20.44
C THR A 196 11.98 10.97 21.77
N GLY A 197 13.25 10.93 22.18
CA GLY A 197 13.74 11.64 23.36
C GLY A 197 13.89 13.16 23.18
N GLY A 198 13.65 13.71 21.99
CA GLY A 198 13.79 15.14 21.70
C GLY A 198 15.23 15.66 21.66
N ASN A 199 16.22 14.75 21.68
CA ASN A 199 17.66 15.05 21.66
C ASN A 199 18.19 15.27 20.23
N VAL A 200 17.44 16.02 19.43
CA VAL A 200 17.74 16.36 18.03
C VAL A 200 17.34 17.82 17.74
N PRO A 201 17.90 18.46 16.69
CA PRO A 201 17.47 19.79 16.26
C PRO A 201 15.96 19.86 15.98
N GLU A 202 15.36 21.04 16.14
CA GLU A 202 13.91 21.29 15.91
C GLU A 202 13.41 20.76 14.56
N SER A 203 14.25 20.83 13.52
CA SER A 203 13.93 20.33 12.18
C SER A 203 13.72 18.82 12.09
N LEU A 204 14.22 18.05 13.06
CA LEU A 204 14.15 16.59 13.07
C LEU A 204 13.20 16.03 14.13
N LYS A 205 12.72 16.84 15.06
CA LYS A 205 11.73 16.42 16.07
C LYS A 205 10.42 15.87 15.50
N PRO A 206 9.83 16.45 14.42
CA PRO A 206 8.58 15.93 13.87
C PRO A 206 8.78 14.74 12.91
N VAL A 207 10.01 14.28 12.70
CA VAL A 207 10.34 13.28 11.67
C VAL A 207 10.02 11.87 12.17
N ALA A 208 9.33 11.07 11.35
CA ALA A 208 9.14 9.64 11.59
C ALA A 208 10.20 8.82 10.84
N VAL A 209 10.82 7.85 11.52
CA VAL A 209 11.82 6.95 10.90
C VAL A 209 11.14 5.63 10.55
N ARG A 210 11.20 5.26 9.27
CA ARG A 210 10.54 4.09 8.70
C ARG A 210 11.57 3.21 7.99
N THR A 211 11.65 1.93 8.32
CA THR A 211 12.54 0.98 7.65
C THR A 211 11.79 0.29 6.52
N LEU A 212 12.34 0.31 5.31
CA LEU A 212 11.81 -0.41 4.16
C LEU A 212 12.11 -1.90 4.27
N ASP A 213 11.07 -2.74 4.17
CA ASP A 213 11.24 -4.19 4.11
C ASP A 213 11.28 -4.66 2.66
N LEU A 214 12.50 -4.94 2.18
CA LEU A 214 12.72 -5.46 0.84
C LEU A 214 12.18 -6.87 0.64
N GLY A 215 12.15 -7.69 1.69
CA GLY A 215 11.60 -9.04 1.65
C GLY A 215 10.10 -9.02 1.41
N LEU A 216 9.36 -8.18 2.12
CA LEU A 216 7.92 -7.99 1.92
C LEU A 216 7.59 -7.38 0.56
N LEU A 217 8.44 -6.47 0.07
CA LEU A 217 8.28 -5.90 -1.26
C LEU A 217 8.44 -6.94 -2.38
N GLN A 218 9.40 -7.85 -2.25
CA GLN A 218 9.66 -8.91 -3.20
C GLN A 218 8.69 -10.10 -3.05
N ALA A 219 8.20 -10.36 -1.85
CA ALA A 219 7.24 -11.43 -1.58
C ALA A 219 5.91 -11.18 -2.30
N GLY A 220 5.48 -12.15 -3.12
CA GLY A 220 4.26 -12.05 -3.90
C GLY A 220 4.36 -11.19 -5.16
N ALA A 221 5.47 -10.49 -5.40
CA ALA A 221 5.72 -9.76 -6.65
C ALA A 221 6.25 -10.73 -7.73
N GLY A 222 5.37 -11.57 -8.27
CA GLY A 222 5.73 -12.59 -9.28
C GLY A 222 6.08 -11.98 -10.65
N VAL A 223 5.67 -10.74 -10.89
CA VAL A 223 5.87 -10.00 -12.16
C VAL A 223 6.72 -8.76 -11.89
N LYS A 224 7.76 -8.52 -12.71
CA LYS A 224 8.74 -7.41 -12.53
C LYS A 224 8.10 -6.03 -12.27
N GLY A 225 6.97 -5.73 -12.90
CA GLY A 225 6.29 -4.44 -12.76
C GLY A 225 5.61 -4.22 -11.40
N GLU A 226 5.29 -5.28 -10.67
CA GLU A 226 4.56 -5.19 -9.41
C GLU A 226 5.45 -4.63 -8.29
N PHE A 227 6.71 -5.07 -8.22
CA PHE A 227 7.70 -4.51 -7.30
C PHE A 227 7.90 -3.01 -7.53
N GLU A 228 8.05 -2.60 -8.79
CA GLU A 228 8.22 -1.20 -9.18
C GLU A 228 6.99 -0.35 -8.80
N GLN A 229 5.79 -0.88 -9.02
CA GLN A 229 4.55 -0.22 -8.65
C GLN A 229 4.42 -0.07 -7.12
N ARG A 230 4.74 -1.13 -6.35
CA ARG A 230 4.74 -1.08 -4.88
C ARG A 230 5.73 -0.04 -4.36
N LEU A 231 6.95 0.00 -4.90
CA LEU A 231 7.95 0.99 -4.52
C LEU A 231 7.50 2.42 -4.86
N LYS A 232 6.89 2.61 -6.04
CA LYS A 232 6.32 3.90 -6.43
C LYS A 232 5.24 4.38 -5.46
N ASN A 233 4.33 3.49 -5.07
CA ASN A 233 3.29 3.80 -4.09
C ASN A 233 3.88 4.21 -2.73
N ILE A 234 4.97 3.57 -2.28
CA ILE A 234 5.68 3.95 -1.05
C ILE A 234 6.30 5.35 -1.18
N ILE A 235 6.94 5.65 -2.30
CA ILE A 235 7.52 6.98 -2.54
C ILE A 235 6.41 8.04 -2.51
N GLU A 236 5.29 7.81 -3.18
CA GLU A 236 4.14 8.73 -3.18
C GLU A 236 3.55 8.89 -1.76
N ALA A 237 3.43 7.81 -0.99
CA ALA A 237 2.96 7.86 0.39
C ALA A 237 3.90 8.67 1.29
N VAL A 238 5.22 8.53 1.13
CA VAL A 238 6.21 9.34 1.85
C VAL A 238 6.09 10.82 1.48
N GLN A 239 5.89 11.13 0.20
CA GLN A 239 5.77 12.51 -0.28
C GLN A 239 4.50 13.21 0.20
N GLN A 240 3.39 12.48 0.28
CA GLN A 240 2.09 13.00 0.70
C GLN A 240 1.91 12.96 2.23
N SER A 241 2.90 12.46 2.97
CA SER A 241 2.79 12.33 4.41
C SER A 241 2.71 13.70 5.10
N PRO A 242 1.74 13.91 6.02
CA PRO A 242 1.60 15.17 6.75
C PRO A 242 2.80 15.43 7.67
N LEU A 243 3.45 14.36 8.12
CA LEU A 243 4.67 14.41 8.91
C LEU A 243 5.86 14.01 8.02
N PRO A 244 7.03 14.65 8.14
CA PRO A 244 8.17 14.26 7.33
C PRO A 244 8.61 12.83 7.66
N VAL A 245 8.69 11.97 6.65
CA VAL A 245 9.15 10.59 6.80
C VAL A 245 10.61 10.45 6.34
N LEU A 246 11.42 9.80 7.17
CA LEU A 246 12.79 9.40 6.85
C LEU A 246 12.82 7.90 6.58
N LEU A 247 13.06 7.53 5.31
CA LEU A 247 13.05 6.15 4.88
C LEU A 247 14.46 5.53 5.02
N PHE A 248 14.59 4.51 5.87
CA PHE A 248 15.78 3.69 5.94
C PHE A 248 15.70 2.54 4.95
N ILE A 249 16.75 2.39 4.13
CA ILE A 249 16.89 1.31 3.16
C ILE A 249 18.16 0.54 3.52
N ASP A 250 17.97 -0.65 4.06
CA ASP A 250 19.08 -1.59 4.21
C ASP A 250 19.44 -2.20 2.85
N GLU A 251 20.70 -2.58 2.69
CA GLU A 251 21.23 -3.13 1.44
C GLU A 251 20.83 -2.31 0.21
N ALA A 252 21.00 -0.99 0.25
CA ALA A 252 20.49 -0.08 -0.78
C ALA A 252 21.04 -0.36 -2.19
N HIS A 253 22.14 -1.10 -2.29
CA HIS A 253 22.68 -1.62 -3.54
C HIS A 253 21.73 -2.58 -4.27
N THR A 254 20.82 -3.27 -3.56
CA THR A 254 19.85 -4.19 -4.17
C THR A 254 18.85 -3.44 -5.04
N ILE A 255 18.47 -2.23 -4.64
CA ILE A 255 17.54 -1.38 -5.40
C ILE A 255 18.27 -0.63 -6.53
N ILE A 256 19.52 -0.23 -6.30
CA ILE A 256 20.29 0.63 -7.22
C ILE A 256 21.08 -0.18 -8.25
N GLY A 257 21.58 -1.35 -7.86
CA GLY A 257 22.50 -2.18 -8.64
C GLY A 257 21.84 -3.31 -9.44
N ALA A 258 20.54 -3.55 -9.26
CA ALA A 258 19.80 -4.62 -9.94
C ALA A 258 19.68 -4.43 -11.47
N GLY A 259 19.88 -3.21 -12.01
CA GLY A 259 19.67 -2.91 -13.42
C GLY A 259 20.57 -3.64 -14.44
N ASN A 260 21.62 -4.35 -14.00
CA ASN A 260 22.57 -5.01 -14.92
C ASN A 260 22.42 -6.53 -15.04
N GLN A 261 21.61 -7.18 -14.21
CA GLN A 261 21.26 -8.59 -14.43
C GLN A 261 19.92 -8.65 -15.16
N ALA A 262 19.77 -9.53 -16.16
CA ALA A 262 18.59 -9.67 -17.02
C ALA A 262 17.25 -9.99 -16.29
N GLY A 263 17.22 -9.90 -14.97
CA GLY A 263 16.08 -10.11 -14.08
C GLY A 263 15.83 -8.98 -13.07
N GLY A 264 16.77 -8.04 -12.87
CA GLY A 264 16.71 -7.09 -11.75
C GLY A 264 15.81 -5.88 -12.01
N ALA A 265 15.10 -5.47 -10.96
CA ALA A 265 14.14 -4.35 -10.98
C ALA A 265 14.82 -3.02 -11.36
N ASP A 266 14.15 -2.18 -12.16
CA ASP A 266 14.63 -0.86 -12.58
C ASP A 266 14.30 0.24 -11.55
N ALA A 267 14.32 -0.12 -10.27
CA ALA A 267 13.90 0.73 -9.17
C ALA A 267 14.82 1.93 -8.93
N ALA A 268 16.07 1.86 -9.41
CA ALA A 268 16.99 3.00 -9.43
C ALA A 268 16.39 4.19 -10.18
N ASN A 269 15.68 3.95 -11.28
CA ASN A 269 15.05 5.00 -12.08
C ASN A 269 13.85 5.64 -11.39
N LEU A 270 13.22 4.95 -10.45
CA LEU A 270 12.14 5.49 -9.61
C LEU A 270 12.67 6.35 -8.46
N LEU A 271 13.76 5.94 -7.83
CA LEU A 271 14.34 6.65 -6.68
C LEU A 271 15.14 7.90 -7.08
N LYS A 272 15.89 7.86 -8.18
CA LYS A 272 16.75 8.96 -8.62
C LYS A 272 16.00 10.30 -8.75
N PRO A 273 14.82 10.38 -9.40
CA PRO A 273 14.07 11.63 -9.50
C PRO A 273 13.59 12.16 -8.14
N ALA A 274 13.08 11.29 -7.26
CA ALA A 274 12.59 11.68 -5.94
C ALA A 274 13.72 12.22 -5.05
N LEU A 275 14.89 11.58 -5.09
CA LEU A 275 16.11 12.04 -4.41
C LEU A 275 16.66 13.32 -5.03
N ALA A 276 16.62 13.45 -6.35
CA ALA A 276 17.08 14.64 -7.05
C ALA A 276 16.24 15.87 -6.70
N ARG A 277 14.91 15.71 -6.60
CA ARG A 277 13.99 16.80 -6.20
C ARG A 277 14.02 17.11 -4.70
N GLY A 278 14.59 16.22 -3.88
CA GLY A 278 14.65 16.38 -2.42
C GLY A 278 13.31 16.12 -1.73
N GLU A 279 12.37 15.51 -2.45
CA GLU A 279 11.04 15.11 -1.95
C GLU A 279 11.12 13.85 -1.08
N LEU A 280 12.18 13.05 -1.25
CA LEU A 280 12.44 11.84 -0.49
C LEU A 280 13.72 12.02 0.33
N ARG A 281 13.62 11.85 1.65
CA ARG A 281 14.77 11.80 2.56
C ARG A 281 15.04 10.35 2.93
N THR A 282 16.29 9.91 2.76
CA THR A 282 16.68 8.52 3.01
C THR A 282 17.92 8.38 3.86
N ILE A 283 17.96 7.31 4.63
CA ILE A 283 19.18 6.72 5.18
C ILE A 283 19.43 5.45 4.37
N ALA A 284 20.61 5.30 3.78
CA ALA A 284 20.99 4.08 3.06
C ALA A 284 22.06 3.31 3.84
N ALA A 285 22.05 1.98 3.80
CA ALA A 285 23.14 1.14 4.28
C ALA A 285 23.70 0.25 3.16
N THR A 286 25.02 0.13 3.09
CA THR A 286 25.71 -0.65 2.04
C THR A 286 27.13 -1.03 2.48
N THR A 287 27.77 -1.99 1.82
CA THR A 287 29.18 -2.31 2.03
C THR A 287 30.10 -1.35 1.28
N TRP A 288 31.40 -1.34 1.61
CA TRP A 288 32.37 -0.48 0.93
C TRP A 288 32.49 -0.79 -0.57
N SER A 289 32.51 -2.08 -0.92
CA SER A 289 32.60 -2.53 -2.31
C SER A 289 31.39 -2.09 -3.14
N GLU A 290 30.18 -2.26 -2.59
CA GLU A 290 28.94 -1.82 -3.20
C GLU A 290 28.85 -0.30 -3.34
N TYR A 291 29.24 0.46 -2.32
CA TYR A 291 29.29 1.92 -2.39
C TYR A 291 30.13 2.39 -3.58
N LYS A 292 31.34 1.83 -3.71
CA LYS A 292 32.28 2.17 -4.78
C LYS A 292 31.76 1.75 -6.16
N GLN A 293 31.04 0.64 -6.23
CA GLN A 293 30.51 0.11 -7.49
C GLN A 293 29.27 0.88 -7.98
N TYR A 294 28.35 1.23 -7.07
CA TYR A 294 27.00 1.70 -7.44
C TYR A 294 26.73 3.16 -7.10
N PHE A 295 27.27 3.68 -5.99
CA PHE A 295 27.00 5.05 -5.54
C PHE A 295 28.07 6.05 -5.99
N GLU A 296 29.35 5.70 -5.86
CA GLU A 296 30.46 6.58 -6.24
C GLU A 296 30.54 6.80 -7.75
N ARG A 297 30.11 5.81 -8.55
CA ARG A 297 30.08 5.91 -10.01
C ARG A 297 28.90 6.73 -10.54
N ASP A 298 27.86 6.94 -9.74
CA ASP A 298 26.66 7.66 -10.18
C ASP A 298 26.64 9.09 -9.62
N ALA A 299 26.95 10.06 -10.49
CA ALA A 299 27.03 11.48 -10.13
C ALA A 299 25.70 12.06 -9.60
N ALA A 300 24.54 11.45 -9.87
CA ALA A 300 23.26 11.91 -9.31
C ALA A 300 23.13 11.50 -7.84
N LEU A 301 23.49 10.27 -7.51
CA LEU A 301 23.45 9.73 -6.15
C LEU A 301 24.56 10.36 -5.28
N GLU A 302 25.78 10.48 -5.79
CA GLU A 302 26.93 11.08 -5.08
C GLU A 302 26.65 12.54 -4.62
N ARG A 303 25.82 13.28 -5.37
CA ARG A 303 25.41 14.65 -5.04
C ARG A 303 24.30 14.75 -4.00
N ARG A 304 23.65 13.63 -3.64
CA ARG A 304 22.53 13.58 -2.69
C ARG A 304 22.90 12.86 -1.40
N PHE A 305 23.84 11.93 -1.45
CA PHE A 305 24.30 11.19 -0.29
C PHE A 305 25.57 11.77 0.34
N GLN A 306 25.70 11.61 1.65
CA GLN A 306 26.90 11.89 2.42
C GLN A 306 27.32 10.64 3.17
N MET A 307 28.56 10.20 2.95
CA MET A 307 29.09 8.99 3.58
C MET A 307 29.27 9.18 5.09
N VAL A 308 28.85 8.16 5.84
CA VAL A 308 29.14 7.91 7.25
C VAL A 308 29.84 6.55 7.31
N LYS A 309 31.11 6.56 7.72
CA LYS A 309 31.89 5.33 7.87
C LYS A 309 31.49 4.65 9.18
N VAL A 310 31.17 3.37 9.13
CA VAL A 310 30.79 2.56 10.28
C VAL A 310 31.80 1.44 10.39
N ASP A 311 32.69 1.57 11.37
CA ASP A 311 33.69 0.55 11.68
C ASP A 311 33.14 -0.42 12.74
N GLU A 312 33.81 -1.56 12.93
CA GLU A 312 33.51 -2.48 14.03
C GLU A 312 33.58 -1.72 15.36
N PRO A 313 32.66 -2.00 16.30
CA PRO A 313 32.71 -1.36 17.61
C PRO A 313 33.98 -1.83 18.33
N ASP A 314 34.80 -0.90 18.81
CA ASP A 314 35.97 -1.24 19.63
C ASP A 314 35.51 -1.91 20.93
N ASP A 315 36.19 -3.00 21.32
CA ASP A 315 35.90 -3.81 22.51
C ASP A 315 35.79 -2.96 23.80
N ASP A 316 36.55 -1.86 23.91
CA ASP A 316 36.53 -0.93 25.04
C ASP A 316 35.23 -0.11 25.16
N THR A 317 34.46 0.01 24.07
CA THR A 317 33.17 0.74 24.02
C THR A 317 31.95 -0.17 24.11
N ALA A 318 32.14 -1.48 23.97
CA ALA A 318 31.06 -2.48 23.91
C ALA A 318 30.68 -3.07 25.29
N CYS A 319 31.48 -2.82 26.33
CA CYS A 319 31.25 -3.38 27.67
C CYS A 319 31.11 -2.30 28.75
N LEU A 320 29.95 -2.29 29.43
CA LEU A 320 29.80 -1.89 30.84
C LEU A 320 28.91 -2.90 31.54
#